data_AF-A0A7W2NIL0-F1
#
_entry.id   AF-A0A7W2NIL0-F1
#
_cell.length_a   1.000
_cell.length_b   1.000
_cell.length_c   1.000
_cell.angle_alpha   90.00
_cell.angle_beta   90.00
_cell.angle_gamma   90.00
#
_symmetry.space_group_name_H-M   'P 1'
#
loop_
_entity.id
_entity.type
_entity.pdbx_description
1 polymer ?
#
loop_
_entity_poly.entity_id
_entity_poly.type
_entity_poly.pdbx_seq_one_letter_code
_entity_poly.pdbx_strand_id
1 'polypeptide(L)'
;MFESFKHWFEARDQESQLFEHPNSLTLHIALAALLYHVVSADGLDDNNEKQEFKLIMAKEFQLSEQQIMVLYHYVKNLKSDLQSDLLTVDMYLKKDPNLRMAFMDKLNQLIGVDGVDSEELNIYYETWKVIFPDLVKQLRDK
;
A
#
# COMPACT_ATOMS: atom_id res chain seq x y z
N MET A 1 16.57 16.95 13.65
CA MET A 1 15.45 16.00 13.84
C MET A 1 14.83 15.58 12.51
N PHE A 2 14.51 16.50 11.58
CA PHE A 2 14.03 16.14 10.23
C PHE A 2 15.09 15.42 9.37
N GLU A 3 16.34 15.86 9.44
CA GLU A 3 17.48 15.26 8.71
C GLU A 3 17.70 13.77 9.03
N SER A 4 17.49 13.37 10.29
CA SER A 4 17.61 11.97 10.72
C SER A 4 16.47 11.08 10.22
N PHE A 5 15.25 11.62 10.07
CA PHE A 5 14.14 10.90 9.43
C PHE A 5 14.34 10.80 7.93
N LYS A 6 14.85 11.86 7.29
CA LYS A 6 15.16 11.87 5.85
C LYS A 6 16.26 10.89 5.49
N HIS A 7 17.35 10.84 6.26
CA HIS A 7 18.41 9.86 6.05
C HIS A 7 17.98 8.42 6.35
N TRP A 8 17.08 8.22 7.33
CA TRP A 8 16.45 6.92 7.54
C TRP A 8 15.50 6.54 6.38
N PHE A 9 14.85 7.52 5.75
CA PHE A 9 14.04 7.37 4.54
C PHE A 9 14.88 6.99 3.31
N GLU A 10 15.97 7.72 3.06
CA GLU A 10 16.88 7.50 1.93
C GLU A 10 17.64 6.18 2.04
N ALA A 11 17.99 5.76 3.26
CA ALA A 11 18.62 4.45 3.50
C ALA A 11 17.65 3.27 3.30
N ARG A 12 16.33 3.48 3.45
CA ARG A 12 15.29 2.43 3.32
C ARG A 12 14.93 2.06 1.89
N ASP A 13 15.13 2.97 0.94
CA ASP A 13 14.92 2.67 -0.49
C ASP A 13 15.92 1.60 -1.00
N GLN A 14 16.95 1.25 -0.21
CA GLN A 14 17.94 0.22 -0.51
C GLN A 14 17.68 -1.16 0.12
N GLU A 15 16.76 -1.33 1.08
CA GLU A 15 16.63 -2.59 1.83
C GLU A 15 15.25 -3.27 1.74
N SER A 16 15.23 -4.28 0.87
CA SER A 16 14.35 -5.46 0.84
C SER A 16 12.88 -5.26 0.43
N GLN A 17 12.46 -6.03 -0.58
CA GLN A 17 11.06 -6.20 -0.96
C GLN A 17 10.20 -6.47 0.28
N LEU A 18 9.07 -5.78 0.39
CA LEU A 18 8.21 -5.86 1.59
C LEU A 18 7.57 -7.24 1.75
N PHE A 19 7.37 -7.93 0.63
CA PHE A 19 6.57 -9.14 0.57
C PHE A 19 7.40 -10.41 0.46
N GLU A 20 6.86 -11.48 1.04
CA GLU A 20 7.21 -12.85 0.71
C GLU A 20 6.54 -13.23 -0.63
N HIS A 21 7.21 -14.08 -1.42
CA HIS A 21 6.70 -14.53 -2.72
C HIS A 21 6.26 -13.39 -3.67
N PRO A 22 7.17 -12.47 -4.05
CA PRO A 22 6.85 -11.30 -4.88
C PRO A 22 6.38 -11.65 -6.30
N ASN A 23 6.43 -12.92 -6.71
CA ASN A 23 5.91 -13.41 -8.00
C ASN A 23 4.46 -13.93 -7.92
N SER A 24 3.83 -13.84 -6.74
CA SER A 24 2.45 -14.30 -6.54
C SER A 24 1.46 -13.37 -7.23
N LEU A 25 0.72 -13.89 -8.22
CA LEU A 25 -0.34 -13.15 -8.89
C LEU A 25 -1.44 -12.70 -7.92
N THR A 26 -1.74 -13.53 -6.91
CA THR A 26 -2.72 -13.19 -5.87
C THR A 26 -2.28 -11.95 -5.08
N LEU A 27 -0.99 -11.84 -4.76
CA LEU A 27 -0.44 -10.67 -4.12
C LEU A 27 -0.46 -9.44 -5.06
N HIS A 28 -0.09 -9.62 -6.34
CA HIS A 28 -0.13 -8.54 -7.31
C HIS A 28 -1.53 -7.94 -7.43
N ILE A 29 -2.54 -8.80 -7.53
CA ILE A 29 -3.95 -8.38 -7.60
C ILE A 29 -4.37 -7.70 -6.31
N ALA A 30 -4.10 -8.30 -5.15
CA ALA A 30 -4.52 -7.74 -3.86
C ALA A 30 -3.87 -6.39 -3.57
N LEU A 31 -2.56 -6.24 -3.82
CA LEU A 31 -1.89 -4.95 -3.65
C LEU A 31 -2.40 -3.92 -4.65
N ALA A 32 -2.55 -4.29 -5.92
CA ALA A 32 -3.12 -3.39 -6.92
C ALA A 32 -4.53 -2.94 -6.56
N ALA A 33 -5.37 -3.86 -6.05
CA ALA A 33 -6.73 -3.55 -5.65
C ALA A 33 -6.76 -2.61 -4.44
N LEU A 34 -5.93 -2.87 -3.42
CA LEU A 34 -5.78 -1.98 -2.27
C LEU A 34 -5.34 -0.57 -2.66
N LEU A 35 -4.30 -0.45 -3.50
CA LEU A 35 -3.84 0.86 -3.96
C LEU A 35 -4.91 1.55 -4.82
N TYR A 36 -5.69 0.79 -5.60
CA TYR A 36 -6.80 1.35 -6.36
C TYR A 36 -7.96 1.81 -5.48
N HIS A 37 -8.23 1.14 -4.35
CA HIS A 37 -9.20 1.64 -3.36
C HIS A 37 -8.81 3.02 -2.85
N VAL A 38 -7.51 3.30 -2.67
CA VAL A 38 -7.02 4.64 -2.33
C VAL A 38 -7.25 5.62 -3.48
N VAL A 39 -6.71 5.33 -4.67
CA VAL A 39 -6.82 6.20 -5.87
C VAL A 39 -8.27 6.49 -6.28
N SER A 40 -9.21 5.62 -5.93
CA SER A 40 -10.62 5.79 -6.30
C SER A 40 -11.51 6.32 -5.17
N ALA A 41 -10.94 6.57 -3.99
CA ALA A 41 -11.68 6.95 -2.79
C ALA A 41 -12.41 8.29 -2.97
N ASP A 42 -11.76 9.29 -3.52
CA ASP A 42 -12.35 10.61 -3.76
C ASP A 42 -13.18 10.69 -5.06
N GLY A 43 -13.16 9.61 -5.86
CA GLY A 43 -13.83 9.50 -7.15
C GLY A 43 -13.12 10.20 -8.31
N LEU A 44 -11.91 10.72 -8.11
CA LEU A 44 -11.07 11.36 -9.12
C LEU A 44 -9.89 10.43 -9.47
N ASP A 45 -9.80 9.99 -10.72
CA ASP A 45 -8.66 9.21 -11.21
C ASP A 45 -7.54 10.19 -11.60
N ASP A 46 -6.79 10.73 -10.63
CA ASP A 46 -5.68 11.66 -10.91
C ASP A 46 -4.50 10.93 -11.55
N ASN A 47 -3.91 11.57 -12.56
CA ASN A 47 -2.71 11.09 -13.20
C ASN A 47 -1.55 11.00 -12.21
N ASN A 48 -1.46 11.86 -11.20
CA ASN A 48 -0.34 11.83 -10.25
C ASN A 48 -0.40 10.60 -9.34
N GLU A 49 -1.56 10.32 -8.73
CA GLU A 49 -1.74 9.12 -7.90
C GLU A 49 -1.54 7.84 -8.72
N LYS A 50 -2.00 7.85 -9.97
CA LYS A 50 -1.73 6.77 -10.91
C LYS A 50 -0.24 6.58 -11.23
N GLN A 51 0.56 7.65 -11.22
CA GLN A 51 2.02 7.51 -11.32
C GLN A 51 2.59 6.87 -10.04
N GLU A 52 2.14 7.31 -8.87
CA GLU A 52 2.60 6.75 -7.60
C GLU A 52 2.22 5.27 -7.45
N PHE A 53 0.98 4.91 -7.83
CA PHE A 53 0.53 3.52 -7.99
C PHE A 53 1.52 2.70 -8.81
N LYS A 54 1.93 3.23 -9.98
CA LYS A 54 2.88 2.53 -10.86
C LYS A 54 4.25 2.37 -10.22
N LEU A 55 4.72 3.40 -9.52
CA LEU A 55 6.02 3.37 -8.84
C LEU A 55 6.04 2.31 -7.73
N ILE A 56 4.99 2.24 -6.90
CA ILE A 56 4.87 1.23 -5.85
C ILE A 56 4.88 -0.18 -6.46
N MET A 57 4.03 -0.44 -7.46
CA MET A 57 3.95 -1.75 -8.12
C MET A 57 5.26 -2.16 -8.80
N ALA A 58 5.96 -1.22 -9.45
CA ALA A 58 7.24 -1.47 -10.10
C ALA A 58 8.35 -1.79 -9.08
N LYS A 59 8.41 -1.03 -7.97
CA LYS A 59 9.41 -1.24 -6.91
C LYS A 59 9.24 -2.61 -6.23
N GLU A 60 8.01 -3.00 -5.92
CA GLU A 60 7.77 -4.24 -5.17
C GLU A 60 7.91 -5.50 -6.03
N PHE A 61 7.44 -5.46 -7.29
CA PHE A 61 7.31 -6.66 -8.12
C PHE A 61 8.16 -6.67 -9.38
N GLN A 62 8.91 -5.60 -9.66
CA GLN A 62 9.75 -5.47 -10.88
C GLN A 62 8.95 -5.67 -12.18
N LEU A 63 7.66 -5.33 -12.16
CA LEU A 63 6.77 -5.45 -13.31
C LEU A 63 7.02 -4.34 -14.33
N SER A 64 6.80 -4.62 -15.61
CA SER A 64 6.84 -3.59 -16.65
C SER A 64 5.63 -2.66 -16.55
N GLU A 65 5.76 -1.44 -17.06
CA GLU A 65 4.64 -0.49 -17.07
C GLU A 65 3.40 -1.07 -17.79
N GLN A 66 3.59 -1.85 -18.85
CA GLN A 66 2.46 -2.51 -19.53
C GLN A 66 1.74 -3.51 -18.62
N GLN A 67 2.48 -4.32 -17.86
CA GLN A 67 1.90 -5.29 -16.93
C GLN A 67 1.13 -4.59 -15.80
N ILE A 68 1.72 -3.52 -15.25
CA ILE A 68 1.09 -2.71 -14.20
C ILE A 68 -0.19 -2.06 -14.72
N MET A 69 -0.18 -1.53 -15.95
CA MET A 69 -1.37 -0.94 -16.55
C MET A 69 -2.47 -1.97 -16.84
N VAL A 70 -2.12 -3.21 -17.19
CA VAL A 70 -3.10 -4.30 -17.29
C VAL A 70 -3.73 -4.60 -15.93
N LEU A 71 -2.92 -4.67 -14.87
CA LEU A 71 -3.41 -4.85 -13.50
C LEU A 71 -4.31 -3.68 -13.06
N TYR A 72 -3.91 -2.44 -13.33
CA TYR A 72 -4.71 -1.25 -13.02
C TYR A 72 -6.09 -1.31 -13.65
N HIS A 73 -6.17 -1.60 -14.96
CA HIS A 73 -7.45 -1.73 -15.65
C HIS A 73 -8.26 -2.95 -15.16
N TYR A 74 -7.59 -4.03 -14.77
CA TYR A 74 -8.25 -5.20 -14.21
C TYR A 74 -8.90 -4.87 -12.87
N VAL A 75 -8.15 -4.31 -11.92
CA VAL A 75 -8.66 -3.99 -10.57
C VAL A 75 -9.69 -2.87 -10.59
N LYS A 76 -9.58 -1.92 -11.52
CA LYS A 76 -10.61 -0.88 -11.76
C LYS A 76 -12.00 -1.45 -12.05
N ASN A 77 -12.06 -2.61 -12.71
CA ASN A 77 -13.31 -3.29 -13.03
C ASN A 77 -13.63 -4.44 -12.05
N LEU A 78 -12.71 -4.74 -11.14
CA LEU A 78 -12.87 -5.76 -10.14
C LEU A 78 -13.71 -5.19 -9.00
N LYS A 79 -14.82 -5.85 -8.66
CA LYS A 79 -15.53 -5.56 -7.41
C LYS A 79 -14.82 -6.25 -6.26
N SER A 80 -13.61 -5.82 -5.95
CA SER A 80 -12.85 -6.38 -4.84
C SER A 80 -13.33 -5.81 -3.52
N ASP A 81 -13.23 -6.62 -2.48
CA ASP A 81 -13.54 -6.23 -1.12
C ASP A 81 -12.24 -5.80 -0.43
N LEU A 82 -12.21 -4.56 0.07
CA LEU A 82 -11.04 -3.96 0.71
C LEU A 82 -10.49 -4.87 1.82
N GLN A 83 -11.36 -5.47 2.64
CA GLN A 83 -10.94 -6.30 3.77
C GLN A 83 -10.25 -7.58 3.29
N SER A 84 -10.79 -8.23 2.26
CA SER A 84 -10.17 -9.40 1.63
C SER A 84 -8.80 -9.08 1.02
N ASP A 85 -8.69 -7.93 0.34
CA ASP A 85 -7.43 -7.48 -0.26
C ASP A 85 -6.38 -7.20 0.82
N LEU A 86 -6.77 -6.51 1.90
CA LEU A 86 -5.91 -6.23 3.05
C LEU A 86 -5.40 -7.50 3.74
N LEU A 87 -6.28 -8.48 3.97
CA LEU A 87 -5.88 -9.76 4.57
C LEU A 87 -4.90 -10.52 3.69
N THR A 88 -5.09 -10.45 2.37
CA THR A 88 -4.16 -11.06 1.41
C THR A 88 -2.81 -10.34 1.45
N VAL A 89 -2.80 -9.02 1.45
CA VAL A 89 -1.57 -8.21 1.58
C VAL A 89 -0.83 -8.53 2.88
N ASP A 90 -1.51 -8.55 4.04
CA ASP A 90 -0.89 -8.90 5.33
C ASP A 90 -0.34 -10.34 5.36
N MET A 91 -1.03 -11.29 4.71
CA MET A 91 -0.57 -12.67 4.61
C MET A 91 0.80 -12.81 3.91
N TYR A 92 1.06 -11.97 2.90
CA TYR A 92 2.35 -11.95 2.20
C TYR A 92 3.34 -10.94 2.76
N LEU A 93 2.89 -9.96 3.55
CA LEU A 93 3.75 -8.95 4.14
C LEU A 93 4.64 -9.59 5.20
N LYS A 94 5.94 -9.36 5.10
CA LYS A 94 6.90 -9.86 6.09
C LYS A 94 6.52 -9.40 7.49
N LYS A 95 6.74 -10.26 8.49
CA LYS A 95 6.38 -9.99 9.89
C LYS A 95 7.30 -8.98 10.59
N ASP A 96 8.34 -8.50 9.90
CA ASP A 96 9.24 -7.49 10.43
C ASP A 96 8.49 -6.15 10.64
N PRO A 97 8.48 -5.59 11.86
CA PRO A 97 7.77 -4.34 12.14
C PRO A 97 8.26 -3.15 11.31
N ASN A 98 9.54 -3.09 10.95
CA ASN A 98 10.08 -2.02 10.13
C ASN A 98 9.53 -2.10 8.70
N LEU A 99 9.42 -3.30 8.15
CA LEU A 99 8.82 -3.52 6.82
C LEU A 99 7.32 -3.23 6.83
N ARG A 100 6.61 -3.59 7.90
CA ARG A 100 5.20 -3.22 8.07
C ARG A 100 4.99 -1.71 8.15
N MET A 101 5.88 -0.99 8.84
CA MET A 101 5.85 0.48 8.83
C MET A 101 6.19 1.05 7.46
N ALA A 102 7.18 0.48 6.76
CA ALA A 102 7.52 0.91 5.40
C ALA A 102 6.36 0.72 4.41
N PHE A 103 5.53 -0.31 4.61
CA PHE A 103 4.29 -0.47 3.87
C PHE A 103 3.30 0.66 4.14
N MET A 104 3.08 1.03 5.42
CA MET A 104 2.23 2.17 5.78
C MET A 104 2.77 3.49 5.22
N ASP A 105 4.09 3.66 5.18
CA ASP A 105 4.73 4.86 4.63
C ASP A 105 4.44 5.00 3.13
N LYS A 106 4.49 3.89 2.37
CA LYS A 106 4.11 3.88 0.94
C LYS A 106 2.63 4.20 0.72
N LEU A 107 1.75 3.68 1.58
CA LEU A 107 0.33 4.00 1.53
C LEU A 107 0.09 5.49 1.80
N ASN A 108 0.77 6.03 2.81
CA ASN A 108 0.69 7.46 3.14
C ASN A 108 1.30 8.35 2.03
N GLN A 109 2.32 7.87 1.32
CA GLN A 109 2.87 8.56 0.16
C GLN A 109 1.83 8.67 -0.95
N LEU A 110 1.09 7.59 -1.23
CA LEU A 110 0.02 7.59 -2.23
C LEU A 110 -1.11 8.56 -1.86
N ILE A 111 -1.63 8.47 -0.63
CA ILE A 111 -2.68 9.37 -0.09
C ILE A 111 -2.24 10.85 -0.09
N GLY A 112 -0.94 11.10 0.04
CA GLY A 112 -0.41 12.46 0.12
C GLY A 112 -0.20 13.15 -1.23
N VAL A 113 -0.49 12.49 -2.36
CA VAL A 113 -0.10 12.98 -3.70
C VAL A 113 -0.83 14.26 -4.09
N ASP A 114 -2.14 14.32 -3.91
CA ASP A 114 -2.99 15.45 -4.32
C ASP A 114 -3.75 16.10 -3.15
N GLY A 115 -3.75 15.45 -1.99
CA GLY A 115 -4.25 15.99 -0.74
C GLY A 115 -5.07 14.94 -0.01
N VAL A 116 -5.07 15.00 1.31
CA VAL A 116 -5.65 13.92 2.12
C VAL A 116 -7.18 14.05 2.19
N ASP A 117 -7.90 13.04 1.70
CA ASP A 117 -9.33 12.86 1.85
C ASP A 117 -9.69 11.97 3.07
N SER A 118 -10.94 12.09 3.55
CA SER A 118 -11.49 11.30 4.65
C SER A 118 -11.68 9.82 4.33
N GLU A 119 -12.01 9.45 3.10
CA GLU A 119 -12.20 8.07 2.68
C GLU A 119 -10.84 7.33 2.56
N GLU A 120 -9.83 7.99 1.99
CA GLU A 120 -8.43 7.57 1.98
C GLU A 120 -7.88 7.35 3.39
N LEU A 121 -8.13 8.29 4.32
CA LEU A 121 -7.75 8.13 5.72
C LEU A 121 -8.45 6.94 6.37
N ASN A 122 -9.71 6.68 6.02
CA ASN A 122 -10.40 5.50 6.50
C ASN A 122 -9.71 4.22 6.00
N ILE A 123 -9.32 4.16 4.73
CA ILE A 123 -8.53 3.05 4.17
C ILE A 123 -7.19 2.89 4.91
N TYR A 124 -6.49 4.00 5.18
CA TYR A 124 -5.25 3.98 5.97
C TYR A 124 -5.47 3.38 7.36
N TYR A 125 -6.52 3.79 8.08
CA TYR A 125 -6.79 3.28 9.41
C TYR A 125 -7.24 1.82 9.42
N GLU A 126 -8.04 1.39 8.45
CA GLU A 126 -8.38 -0.04 8.29
C GLU A 126 -7.13 -0.87 8.00
N THR A 127 -6.26 -0.38 7.13
CA THR A 127 -4.96 -1.00 6.85
C THR A 127 -4.10 -1.12 8.11
N TRP A 128 -4.01 -0.04 8.89
CA TRP A 128 -3.25 -0.02 10.14
C TRP A 128 -3.77 -1.05 11.15
N LYS A 129 -5.09 -1.21 11.27
CA LYS A 129 -5.70 -2.21 12.16
C LYS A 129 -5.37 -3.64 11.77
N VAL A 130 -5.32 -3.93 10.47
CA VAL A 130 -5.01 -5.26 9.95
C VAL A 130 -3.52 -5.58 10.14
N ILE A 131 -2.63 -4.62 9.86
CA ILE A 131 -1.18 -4.83 9.88
C ILE A 131 -0.60 -4.79 11.30
N PHE A 132 -1.23 -4.06 12.23
CA PHE A 132 -0.79 -3.96 13.62
C PHE A 132 -1.87 -4.38 14.62
N PRO A 133 -2.34 -5.65 14.58
CA PRO A 133 -3.46 -6.10 15.40
C PRO A 133 -3.17 -6.01 16.91
N ASP A 134 -1.91 -6.13 17.32
CA ASP A 134 -1.51 -6.06 18.73
C ASP A 134 -1.57 -4.63 19.29
N LEU A 135 -1.32 -3.60 18.46
CA LEU A 135 -1.48 -2.20 18.87
C LEU A 135 -2.96 -1.85 19.05
N VAL A 136 -3.83 -2.37 18.18
CA VAL A 136 -5.29 -2.18 18.32
C VAL A 136 -5.80 -2.77 19.62
N LYS A 137 -5.33 -3.97 20.01
CA LYS A 137 -5.72 -4.59 21.29
C LYS A 137 -5.28 -3.73 22.48
N GLN A 138 -4.02 -3.28 22.48
CA GLN A 138 -3.49 -2.44 23.57
C GLN A 138 -4.20 -1.08 23.72
N LEU A 139 -4.78 -0.55 22.64
CA LEU A 139 -5.58 0.69 22.69
C LEU A 139 -7.02 0.45 23.17
N ARG A 140 -7.56 -0.75 23.01
CA ARG A 140 -8.91 -1.13 23.50
C ARG A 140 -8.92 -1.54 24.97
N ASP A 141 -7.80 -2.04 25.47
CA ASP A 141 -7.64 -2.48 26.86
C ASP A 141 -7.24 -1.34 27.82
N LYS A 142 -7.22 -0.08 27.35
CA LYS A 142 -6.99 1.14 28.13
C LYS A 142 -8.28 1.95 28.27
#